data_AF-A0A2N2T2R7-F1
#
_entry.id   AF-A0A2N2T2R7-F1
#
_cell.length_a   1.000
_cell.length_b   1.000
_cell.length_c   1.000
_cell.angle_alpha   90.00
_cell.angle_beta   90.00
_cell.angle_gamma   90.00
#
_symmetry.space_group_name_H-M   'P 1'
#
loop_
_entity.id
_entity.type
_entity.pdbx_description
1 polymer ?
#
loop_
_entity_poly.entity_id
_entity_poly.type
_entity_poly.pdbx_seq_one_letter_code
_entity_poly.pdbx_strand_id
1 'polypeptide(L)'
;AQINRIAGAVATTQNVTVAAASDIYTLGFSGAVAGGAVAGGAGVSVMVIDATTKATVGAGEMTAEGDVAVTAHAAQDIVGIGAAGAAAGSVALAGGISVMDVTTVTKAELAGTVTAQGNVDVIADDKTRTAVLAGALAVGYVGVGAAVSVVNLDKEITASIASGSSVSALGRRGNHTIFTGSSFGDTRSASRGVNVLANSAQSGFTLDVAGSAGGVGVAGVVSLYLMDVTTSAFIGANSSINTAGGNAAGNGAQDVVVSARDETVTSVAAGGIAVGLFGGLAGVVDVGVFKNTTAAYIADNVTLNAKRDVLVSGLANKAGEAYVIGAGGGLVGLAAGIAIYNYGDGVAPGGEADKNIGEASEDGTLSFASITGGAQDQANNGEVNDMLAESDDARVRTVSQTAQDRRNQIDIASAASNLAIPAGTSASIG
;
A
#
# COMPACT_ATOMS: atom_id res chain seq x y z
N ALA A 1 -5.60 14.98 -32.00
CA ALA A 1 -6.85 15.73 -32.21
C ALA A 1 -6.56 17.23 -32.32
N GLN A 2 -7.48 18.04 -32.83
CA GLN A 2 -7.38 19.50 -32.87
C GLN A 2 -8.52 20.09 -32.04
N ILE A 3 -8.20 20.80 -30.94
CA ILE A 3 -9.19 21.33 -29.99
C ILE A 3 -9.15 22.87 -30.02
N ASN A 4 -10.33 23.49 -30.09
CA ASN A 4 -10.53 24.96 -30.05
C ASN A 4 -9.76 25.75 -31.12
N ARG A 5 -9.90 25.36 -32.40
CA ARG A 5 -9.29 26.06 -33.55
C ARG A 5 -10.13 27.18 -34.18
N ILE A 6 -11.23 27.60 -33.53
CA ILE A 6 -12.17 28.54 -34.16
C ILE A 6 -11.61 29.97 -34.11
N ALA A 7 -11.62 30.67 -35.25
CA ALA A 7 -11.30 32.09 -35.32
C ALA A 7 -12.53 32.94 -34.88
N GLY A 8 -12.38 33.78 -33.86
CA GLY A 8 -13.45 34.67 -33.37
C GLY A 8 -13.19 35.21 -31.96
N ALA A 9 -14.11 36.03 -31.42
CA ALA A 9 -14.04 36.47 -30.03
C ALA A 9 -14.40 35.30 -29.11
N VAL A 10 -13.39 34.68 -28.53
CA VAL A 10 -13.51 33.56 -27.60
C VAL A 10 -13.60 34.09 -26.17
N ALA A 11 -14.47 33.50 -25.35
CA ALA A 11 -14.59 33.89 -23.95
C ALA A 11 -13.28 33.60 -23.20
N THR A 12 -12.85 34.51 -22.33
CA THR A 12 -11.64 34.38 -21.50
C THR A 12 -11.71 33.23 -20.48
N THR A 13 -12.86 32.55 -20.40
CA THR A 13 -13.15 31.39 -19.55
C THR A 13 -13.21 30.08 -20.34
N GLN A 14 -12.78 30.05 -21.60
CA GLN A 14 -12.73 28.80 -22.38
C GLN A 14 -11.60 27.91 -21.87
N ASN A 15 -11.97 26.98 -20.99
CA ASN A 15 -11.07 25.96 -20.45
C ASN A 15 -11.14 24.68 -21.29
N VAL A 16 -10.09 23.88 -21.23
CA VAL A 16 -10.12 22.47 -21.68
C VAL A 16 -9.84 21.59 -20.49
N THR A 17 -10.76 20.68 -20.19
CA THR A 17 -10.63 19.74 -19.06
C THR A 17 -10.75 18.32 -19.58
N VAL A 18 -9.75 17.51 -19.27
CA VAL A 18 -9.75 16.06 -19.46
C VAL A 18 -9.62 15.43 -18.08
N ALA A 19 -10.69 14.82 -17.60
CA ALA A 19 -10.73 14.28 -16.26
C ALA A 19 -11.12 12.79 -16.28
N ALA A 20 -10.48 12.01 -15.41
CA ALA A 20 -10.87 10.66 -15.07
C ALA A 20 -11.01 10.56 -13.56
N ALA A 21 -12.06 9.89 -13.09
CA ALA A 21 -12.30 9.67 -11.68
C ALA A 21 -12.76 8.24 -11.44
N SER A 22 -12.26 7.61 -10.38
CA SER A 22 -12.73 6.31 -9.90
C SER A 22 -12.85 6.34 -8.38
N ASP A 23 -14.04 6.02 -7.88
CA ASP A 23 -14.30 5.86 -6.45
C ASP A 23 -14.75 4.42 -6.18
N ILE A 24 -13.99 3.69 -5.36
CA ILE A 24 -14.26 2.29 -5.03
C ILE A 24 -14.51 2.17 -3.53
N TYR A 25 -15.65 1.60 -3.19
CA TYR A 25 -16.01 1.28 -1.81
C TYR A 25 -16.40 -0.18 -1.74
N THR A 26 -15.61 -0.99 -1.04
CA THR A 26 -15.86 -2.42 -0.93
C THR A 26 -15.77 -2.88 0.52
N LEU A 27 -16.78 -3.62 0.94
CA LEU A 27 -16.80 -4.34 2.22
C LEU A 27 -17.00 -5.82 1.93
N GLY A 28 -15.99 -6.62 2.23
CA GLY A 28 -16.05 -8.08 2.24
C GLY A 28 -16.14 -8.56 3.68
N PHE A 29 -17.20 -9.31 3.99
CA PHE A 29 -17.33 -9.99 5.27
C PHE A 29 -17.61 -11.46 5.04
N SER A 30 -16.83 -12.30 5.69
CA SER A 30 -17.02 -13.74 5.72
C SER A 30 -16.89 -14.22 7.15
N GLY A 31 -17.78 -15.13 7.54
CA GLY A 31 -17.60 -15.78 8.81
C GLY A 31 -18.49 -16.98 9.05
N ALA A 32 -18.09 -17.75 10.04
CA ALA A 32 -18.77 -18.96 10.45
C ALA A 32 -18.83 -19.07 11.97
N VAL A 33 -19.94 -19.59 12.48
CA VAL A 33 -20.07 -20.01 13.88
C VAL A 33 -20.51 -21.46 13.90
N ALA A 34 -19.75 -22.32 14.56
CA ALA A 34 -20.04 -23.75 14.65
C ALA A 34 -20.22 -24.20 16.11
N GLY A 35 -21.14 -25.12 16.33
CA GLY A 35 -21.49 -25.66 17.64
C GLY A 35 -21.74 -27.17 17.60
N GLY A 36 -21.23 -27.94 18.58
CA GLY A 36 -21.52 -29.38 18.63
C GLY A 36 -20.64 -30.17 19.60
N ALA A 37 -20.63 -31.50 19.47
CA ALA A 37 -19.65 -32.33 20.16
C ALA A 37 -18.24 -32.07 19.59
N VAL A 38 -18.14 -31.95 18.26
CA VAL A 38 -16.99 -31.46 17.49
C VAL A 38 -17.51 -30.32 16.61
N ALA A 39 -16.76 -29.21 16.53
CA ALA A 39 -17.15 -28.05 15.75
C ALA A 39 -15.98 -27.47 14.96
N GLY A 40 -16.25 -27.05 13.73
CA GLY A 40 -15.30 -26.40 12.84
C GLY A 40 -15.94 -25.19 12.18
N GLY A 41 -15.35 -24.01 12.35
CA GLY A 41 -15.77 -22.78 11.68
C GLY A 41 -14.64 -22.21 10.84
N ALA A 42 -14.95 -21.77 9.62
CA ALA A 42 -14.01 -21.05 8.77
C ALA A 42 -14.68 -19.82 8.16
N GLY A 43 -14.03 -18.66 8.29
CA GLY A 43 -14.39 -17.43 7.61
C GLY A 43 -13.25 -17.05 6.69
N VAL A 44 -13.49 -17.04 5.38
CA VAL A 44 -12.48 -16.71 4.37
C VAL A 44 -12.99 -15.57 3.50
N SER A 45 -12.30 -14.43 3.58
CA SER A 45 -12.53 -13.26 2.73
C SER A 45 -11.35 -13.12 1.78
N VAL A 46 -11.63 -13.09 0.49
CA VAL A 46 -10.64 -12.80 -0.54
C VAL A 46 -11.14 -11.60 -1.33
N MET A 47 -10.31 -10.57 -1.40
CA MET A 47 -10.61 -9.37 -2.14
C MET A 47 -9.47 -9.09 -3.11
N VAL A 48 -9.80 -9.02 -4.38
CA VAL A 48 -8.88 -8.64 -5.45
C VAL A 48 -9.48 -7.42 -6.13
N ILE A 49 -8.75 -6.31 -6.13
CA ILE A 49 -9.19 -5.04 -6.71
C ILE A 49 -8.13 -4.55 -7.68
N ASP A 50 -8.51 -4.50 -8.95
CA ASP A 50 -7.73 -3.90 -10.02
C ASP A 50 -8.43 -2.62 -10.48
N ALA A 51 -7.82 -1.47 -10.24
CA ALA A 51 -8.39 -0.17 -10.59
C ALA A 51 -7.45 0.61 -11.51
N THR A 52 -7.99 1.17 -12.59
CA THR A 52 -7.22 2.01 -13.52
C THR A 52 -7.97 3.29 -13.81
N THR A 53 -7.39 4.44 -13.43
CA THR A 53 -7.91 5.78 -13.68
C THR A 53 -6.93 6.54 -14.57
N LYS A 54 -7.32 6.79 -15.83
CA LYS A 54 -6.41 7.41 -16.82
C LYS A 54 -7.05 8.63 -17.48
N ALA A 55 -6.45 9.79 -17.26
CA ALA A 55 -6.74 11.02 -18.01
C ALA A 55 -5.58 11.27 -18.98
N THR A 56 -5.82 11.14 -20.28
CA THR A 56 -4.76 11.25 -21.29
C THR A 56 -5.15 12.20 -22.40
N VAL A 57 -4.22 13.09 -22.75
CA VAL A 57 -4.28 13.92 -23.95
C VAL A 57 -3.20 13.42 -24.89
N GLY A 58 -3.61 12.74 -25.96
CA GLY A 58 -2.68 12.26 -27.00
C GLY A 58 -2.11 13.39 -27.86
N ALA A 59 -1.11 13.07 -28.67
CA ALA A 59 -0.46 14.01 -29.57
C ALA A 59 -1.47 14.76 -30.46
N GLY A 60 -1.43 16.10 -30.40
CA GLY A 60 -2.36 16.98 -31.08
C GLY A 60 -2.08 18.44 -30.80
N GLU A 61 -2.94 19.32 -31.31
CA GLU A 61 -2.89 20.75 -31.02
C GLU A 61 -4.11 21.18 -30.21
N MET A 62 -3.87 21.89 -29.12
CA MET A 62 -4.90 22.38 -28.20
C MET A 62 -4.65 23.86 -27.88
N THR A 63 -5.71 24.66 -27.92
CA THR A 63 -5.67 26.05 -27.48
C THR A 63 -6.78 26.32 -26.46
N ALA A 64 -6.49 27.06 -25.40
CA ALA A 64 -7.45 27.47 -24.40
C ALA A 64 -7.23 28.95 -24.06
N GLU A 65 -8.30 29.76 -24.14
CA GLU A 65 -8.28 31.15 -23.66
C GLU A 65 -8.27 31.25 -22.13
N GLY A 66 -8.65 30.17 -21.46
CA GLY A 66 -8.54 29.96 -20.03
C GLY A 66 -7.45 28.95 -19.69
N ASP A 67 -7.79 27.95 -18.90
CA ASP A 67 -6.88 26.93 -18.36
C ASP A 67 -7.01 25.60 -19.12
N VAL A 68 -5.95 24.79 -19.06
CA VAL A 68 -5.97 23.39 -19.47
C VAL A 68 -5.74 22.53 -18.24
N ALA A 69 -6.64 21.58 -17.96
CA ALA A 69 -6.53 20.67 -16.84
C ALA A 69 -6.63 19.22 -17.33
N VAL A 70 -5.64 18.40 -17.01
CA VAL A 70 -5.63 16.95 -17.21
C VAL A 70 -5.53 16.30 -15.84
N THR A 71 -6.63 15.74 -15.34
CA THR A 71 -6.70 15.28 -13.95
C THR A 71 -7.20 13.84 -13.84
N ALA A 72 -6.46 13.00 -13.12
CA ALA A 72 -6.86 11.65 -12.75
C ALA A 72 -6.99 11.57 -11.24
N HIS A 73 -8.18 11.24 -10.75
CA HIS A 73 -8.49 11.13 -9.32
C HIS A 73 -8.97 9.71 -8.99
N ALA A 74 -8.29 9.03 -8.08
CA ALA A 74 -8.72 7.74 -7.59
C ALA A 74 -8.88 7.77 -6.07
N ALA A 75 -10.00 7.22 -5.59
CA ALA A 75 -10.22 6.99 -4.18
C ALA A 75 -10.71 5.56 -3.96
N GLN A 76 -10.10 4.84 -3.01
CA GLN A 76 -10.51 3.49 -2.67
C GLN A 76 -10.60 3.32 -1.16
N ASP A 77 -11.72 2.79 -0.68
CA ASP A 77 -11.96 2.41 0.69
C ASP A 77 -12.36 0.94 0.75
N ILE A 78 -11.48 0.14 1.33
CA ILE A 78 -11.50 -1.29 1.14
C ILE A 78 -11.43 -1.98 2.51
N VAL A 79 -12.44 -2.76 2.83
CA VAL A 79 -12.54 -3.48 4.10
C VAL A 79 -12.72 -4.97 3.84
N GLY A 80 -11.82 -5.80 4.38
CA GLY A 80 -11.87 -7.26 4.28
C GLY A 80 -11.90 -7.91 5.65
N ILE A 81 -12.88 -8.77 5.90
CA ILE A 81 -13.07 -9.43 7.21
C ILE A 81 -13.27 -10.93 7.01
N GLY A 82 -12.38 -11.73 7.59
CA GLY A 82 -12.48 -13.18 7.69
C GLY A 82 -12.47 -13.63 9.14
N ALA A 83 -13.63 -14.02 9.67
CA ALA A 83 -13.75 -14.36 11.08
C ALA A 83 -14.48 -15.68 11.33
N ALA A 84 -13.99 -16.51 12.25
CA ALA A 84 -14.66 -17.74 12.64
C ALA A 84 -14.74 -17.94 14.15
N GLY A 85 -15.83 -18.55 14.58
CA GLY A 85 -16.04 -19.05 15.93
C GLY A 85 -16.40 -20.53 15.91
N ALA A 86 -15.86 -21.31 16.84
CA ALA A 86 -16.27 -22.68 17.07
C ALA A 86 -16.36 -22.97 18.57
N ALA A 87 -17.45 -23.63 18.98
CA ALA A 87 -17.67 -24.10 20.34
C ALA A 87 -18.01 -25.59 20.32
N ALA A 88 -17.23 -26.40 21.03
CA ALA A 88 -17.42 -27.84 21.04
C ALA A 88 -17.20 -28.48 22.41
N GLY A 89 -17.86 -29.62 22.64
CA GLY A 89 -17.63 -30.43 23.85
C GLY A 89 -16.24 -31.07 23.89
N SER A 90 -15.73 -31.52 22.75
CA SER A 90 -14.38 -32.11 22.63
C SER A 90 -13.44 -31.24 21.83
N VAL A 91 -13.64 -31.11 20.51
CA VAL A 91 -12.69 -30.42 19.61
C VAL A 91 -13.37 -29.28 18.89
N ALA A 92 -12.82 -28.07 19.07
CA ALA A 92 -13.25 -26.85 18.39
C ALA A 92 -12.10 -26.29 17.54
N LEU A 93 -12.39 -26.01 16.27
CA LEU A 93 -11.45 -25.44 15.32
C LEU A 93 -12.05 -24.18 14.70
N ALA A 94 -11.35 -23.07 14.75
CA ALA A 94 -11.77 -21.82 14.14
C ALA A 94 -10.65 -21.25 13.27
N GLY A 95 -10.97 -20.87 12.04
CA GLY A 95 -10.05 -20.23 11.11
C GLY A 95 -10.62 -18.95 10.53
N GLY A 96 -9.95 -17.82 10.76
CA GLY A 96 -10.24 -16.55 10.09
C GLY A 96 -9.15 -16.26 9.07
N ILE A 97 -9.52 -16.07 7.81
CA ILE A 97 -8.57 -15.73 6.75
C ILE A 97 -9.08 -14.50 6.00
N SER A 98 -8.26 -13.46 5.91
CA SER A 98 -8.54 -12.29 5.08
C SER A 98 -7.38 -11.99 4.16
N VAL A 99 -7.58 -12.18 2.86
CA VAL A 99 -6.62 -11.85 1.81
C VAL A 99 -7.13 -10.64 1.05
N MET A 100 -6.29 -9.63 0.92
CA MET A 100 -6.57 -8.39 0.20
C MET A 100 -5.43 -8.11 -0.76
N ASP A 101 -5.73 -8.07 -2.05
CA ASP A 101 -4.81 -7.70 -3.11
C ASP A 101 -5.39 -6.51 -3.87
N VAL A 102 -4.67 -5.40 -3.87
CA VAL A 102 -5.13 -4.12 -4.41
C VAL A 102 -4.05 -3.58 -5.33
N THR A 103 -4.36 -3.50 -6.62
CA THR A 103 -3.51 -2.89 -7.63
C THR A 103 -4.21 -1.65 -8.19
N THR A 104 -3.59 -0.47 -8.05
CA THR A 104 -4.14 0.78 -8.58
C THR A 104 -3.18 1.46 -9.55
N VAL A 105 -3.72 1.94 -10.67
CA VAL A 105 -2.97 2.74 -11.64
C VAL A 105 -3.71 4.06 -11.87
N THR A 106 -3.12 5.16 -11.42
CA THR A 106 -3.67 6.51 -11.59
C THR A 106 -2.71 7.35 -12.43
N LYS A 107 -3.13 7.67 -13.66
CA LYS A 107 -2.26 8.35 -14.65
C LYS A 107 -2.91 9.59 -15.24
N ALA A 108 -2.22 10.71 -15.16
CA ALA A 108 -2.52 11.93 -15.90
C ALA A 108 -1.37 12.22 -16.88
N GLU A 109 -1.66 12.28 -18.18
CA GLU A 109 -0.65 12.49 -19.21
C GLU A 109 -1.10 13.55 -20.22
N LEU A 110 -0.22 14.53 -20.47
CA LEU A 110 -0.41 15.58 -21.47
C LEU A 110 0.65 15.47 -22.58
N ALA A 111 0.21 15.29 -23.82
CA ALA A 111 1.09 15.27 -24.99
C ALA A 111 0.69 16.30 -26.06
N GLY A 112 1.64 16.68 -26.91
CA GLY A 112 1.41 17.50 -28.10
C GLY A 112 1.71 18.99 -27.90
N THR A 113 1.06 19.84 -28.70
CA THR A 113 1.21 21.30 -28.67
C THR A 113 0.01 21.93 -27.97
N VAL A 114 0.25 22.48 -26.78
CA VAL A 114 -0.80 23.01 -25.88
C VAL A 114 -0.51 24.47 -25.62
N THR A 115 -1.49 25.35 -25.88
CA THR A 115 -1.41 26.77 -25.54
C THR A 115 -2.58 27.13 -24.64
N ALA A 116 -2.28 27.47 -23.39
CA ALA A 116 -3.22 28.02 -22.42
C ALA A 116 -2.84 29.46 -22.10
N GLN A 117 -3.79 30.38 -22.23
CA GLN A 117 -3.57 31.77 -21.77
C GLN A 117 -3.55 31.85 -20.24
N GLY A 118 -4.19 30.90 -19.57
CA GLY A 118 -4.13 30.66 -18.14
C GLY A 118 -3.06 29.63 -17.76
N ASN A 119 -3.45 28.65 -16.95
CA ASN A 119 -2.59 27.63 -16.38
C ASN A 119 -2.70 26.30 -17.14
N VAL A 120 -1.71 25.43 -16.94
CA VAL A 120 -1.74 24.03 -17.35
C VAL A 120 -1.50 23.17 -16.12
N ASP A 121 -2.51 22.40 -15.72
CA ASP A 121 -2.46 21.46 -14.60
C ASP A 121 -2.51 20.02 -15.13
N VAL A 122 -1.53 19.21 -14.76
CA VAL A 122 -1.48 17.75 -15.01
C VAL A 122 -1.37 17.07 -13.66
N ILE A 123 -2.46 16.49 -13.17
CA ILE A 123 -2.58 16.03 -11.78
C ILE A 123 -3.03 14.58 -11.73
N ALA A 124 -2.25 13.72 -11.09
CA ALA A 124 -2.64 12.38 -10.68
C ALA A 124 -2.72 12.35 -9.15
N ASP A 125 -3.90 12.06 -8.61
CA ASP A 125 -4.16 11.99 -7.16
C ASP A 125 -4.81 10.64 -6.83
N ASP A 126 -4.20 9.85 -5.96
CA ASP A 126 -4.68 8.52 -5.58
C ASP A 126 -4.69 8.34 -4.06
N LYS A 127 -5.86 8.06 -3.48
CA LYS A 127 -6.06 7.87 -2.04
C LYS A 127 -6.65 6.51 -1.74
N THR A 128 -5.89 5.67 -1.04
CA THR A 128 -6.35 4.31 -0.71
C THR A 128 -6.36 4.08 0.80
N ARG A 129 -7.50 3.62 1.33
CA ARG A 129 -7.60 3.17 2.72
C ARG A 129 -7.97 1.70 2.76
N THR A 130 -7.16 0.92 3.46
CA THR A 130 -7.40 -0.51 3.66
C THR A 130 -7.64 -0.80 5.13
N ALA A 131 -8.62 -1.67 5.41
CA ALA A 131 -8.83 -2.24 6.73
C ALA A 131 -9.03 -3.76 6.59
N VAL A 132 -8.14 -4.53 7.21
CA VAL A 132 -8.17 -5.99 7.16
C VAL A 132 -8.32 -6.57 8.55
N LEU A 133 -9.23 -7.52 8.70
CA LEU A 133 -9.45 -8.23 9.95
C LEU A 133 -9.47 -9.74 9.72
N ALA A 134 -8.59 -10.48 10.38
CA ALA A 134 -8.70 -11.93 10.51
C ALA A 134 -8.95 -12.33 11.97
N GLY A 135 -9.99 -13.12 12.22
CA GLY A 135 -10.43 -13.47 13.56
C GLY A 135 -10.71 -14.96 13.74
N ALA A 136 -10.23 -15.56 14.80
CA ALA A 136 -10.59 -16.93 15.16
C ALA A 136 -10.78 -17.10 16.65
N LEU A 137 -11.87 -17.74 17.07
CA LEU A 137 -12.11 -18.14 18.45
C LEU A 137 -12.60 -19.58 18.54
N ALA A 138 -11.84 -20.43 19.24
CA ALA A 138 -12.17 -21.84 19.42
C ALA A 138 -12.29 -22.23 20.90
N VAL A 139 -13.45 -22.72 21.32
CA VAL A 139 -13.71 -23.15 22.70
C VAL A 139 -14.06 -24.63 22.73
N GLY A 140 -13.25 -25.46 23.38
CA GLY A 140 -13.50 -26.89 23.54
C GLY A 140 -12.41 -27.57 24.37
N TYR A 141 -12.51 -28.87 24.65
CA TYR A 141 -11.44 -29.58 25.37
C TYR A 141 -10.09 -29.44 24.65
N VAL A 142 -10.09 -29.55 23.32
CA VAL A 142 -9.02 -29.04 22.44
C VAL A 142 -9.59 -27.88 21.63
N GLY A 143 -9.03 -26.69 21.81
CA GLY A 143 -9.39 -25.50 21.05
C GLY A 143 -8.23 -25.02 20.18
N VAL A 144 -8.45 -24.89 18.87
CA VAL A 144 -7.46 -24.32 17.95
C VAL A 144 -8.06 -23.13 17.21
N GLY A 145 -7.53 -21.94 17.47
CA GLY A 145 -7.85 -20.71 16.74
C GLY A 145 -6.68 -20.32 15.84
N ALA A 146 -6.94 -20.05 14.57
CA ALA A 146 -5.94 -19.53 13.64
C ALA A 146 -6.46 -18.32 12.86
N ALA A 147 -5.72 -17.23 12.87
CA ALA A 147 -6.02 -16.05 12.06
C ALA A 147 -4.89 -15.78 11.07
N VAL A 148 -5.23 -15.55 9.80
CA VAL A 148 -4.27 -15.20 8.76
C VAL A 148 -4.77 -13.96 8.01
N SER A 149 -3.97 -12.90 7.97
CA SER A 149 -4.18 -11.80 7.05
C SER A 149 -3.02 -11.65 6.07
N VAL A 150 -3.38 -11.33 4.83
CA VAL A 150 -2.41 -10.95 3.80
C VAL A 150 -2.95 -9.70 3.10
N VAL A 151 -2.17 -8.63 3.12
CA VAL A 151 -2.45 -7.40 2.40
C VAL A 151 -1.33 -7.17 1.41
N ASN A 152 -1.66 -7.11 0.13
CA ASN A 152 -0.77 -6.66 -0.93
C ASN A 152 -1.36 -5.38 -1.53
N LEU A 153 -0.64 -4.27 -1.40
CA LEU A 153 -1.03 -2.98 -1.97
C LEU A 153 0.04 -2.53 -2.97
N ASP A 154 -0.29 -2.58 -4.26
CA ASP A 154 0.52 -2.08 -5.35
C ASP A 154 -0.14 -0.83 -5.95
N LYS A 155 0.59 0.28 -6.00
CA LYS A 155 0.10 1.54 -6.57
C LYS A 155 1.10 2.17 -7.52
N GLU A 156 0.62 2.56 -8.70
CA GLU A 156 1.35 3.39 -9.65
C GLU A 156 0.62 4.72 -9.88
N ILE A 157 1.26 5.82 -9.50
CA ILE A 157 0.73 7.17 -9.67
C ILE A 157 1.69 7.95 -10.56
N THR A 158 1.21 8.35 -11.74
CA THR A 158 2.05 9.07 -12.71
C THR A 158 1.36 10.33 -13.23
N ALA A 159 2.01 11.47 -13.05
CA ALA A 159 1.66 12.72 -13.72
C ALA A 159 2.77 13.14 -14.67
N SER A 160 2.45 13.33 -15.95
CA SER A 160 3.50 13.61 -16.94
C SER A 160 3.10 14.56 -18.06
N ILE A 161 4.08 15.35 -18.48
CA ILE A 161 4.09 15.95 -19.82
C ILE A 161 4.96 15.04 -20.69
N ALA A 162 4.38 14.48 -21.74
CA ALA A 162 5.06 13.50 -22.60
C ALA A 162 6.25 14.13 -23.34
N SER A 163 7.23 13.30 -23.70
CA SER A 163 8.42 13.74 -24.44
C SER A 163 8.07 14.44 -25.76
N GLY A 164 8.87 15.44 -26.12
CA GLY A 164 8.65 16.23 -27.34
C GLY A 164 7.42 17.14 -27.33
N SER A 165 6.76 17.32 -26.18
CA SER A 165 5.58 18.19 -26.08
C SER A 165 5.97 19.66 -26.05
N SER A 166 5.11 20.52 -26.61
CA SER A 166 5.25 21.97 -26.58
C SER A 166 4.10 22.57 -25.77
N VAL A 167 4.37 23.02 -24.54
CA VAL A 167 3.33 23.50 -23.61
C VAL A 167 3.60 24.96 -23.29
N SER A 168 2.64 25.84 -23.55
CA SER A 168 2.68 27.25 -23.19
C SER A 168 1.54 27.56 -22.23
N ALA A 169 1.85 27.88 -20.98
CA ALA A 169 0.90 28.24 -19.93
C ALA A 169 1.20 29.65 -19.43
N LEU A 170 0.60 30.67 -20.03
CA LEU A 170 0.99 32.07 -19.80
C LEU A 170 0.67 32.59 -18.38
N GLY A 171 -0.17 31.91 -17.63
CA GLY A 171 -0.52 32.25 -16.25
C GLY A 171 -1.29 33.57 -16.13
N ARG A 172 -2.00 34.02 -17.17
CA ARG A 172 -2.70 35.32 -17.18
C ARG A 172 -4.10 35.29 -16.54
N ARG A 173 -4.56 34.12 -16.09
CA ARG A 173 -5.93 33.88 -15.58
C ARG A 173 -5.96 33.70 -14.07
N GLY A 174 -6.68 32.71 -13.52
CA GLY A 174 -6.73 32.47 -12.08
C GLY A 174 -5.36 32.04 -11.51
N ASN A 175 -5.23 32.04 -10.19
CA ASN A 175 -4.14 31.31 -9.52
C ASN A 175 -4.52 29.83 -9.40
N HIS A 176 -3.53 28.94 -9.30
CA HIS A 176 -3.69 27.59 -8.78
C HIS A 176 -2.89 27.40 -7.48
N THR A 177 -3.21 26.33 -6.76
CA THR A 177 -2.47 25.92 -5.57
C THR A 177 -1.48 24.84 -5.95
N ILE A 178 -0.21 25.08 -5.62
CA ILE A 178 0.88 24.12 -5.79
C ILE A 178 1.41 23.67 -4.43
N PHE A 179 2.03 22.51 -4.37
CA PHE A 179 2.88 22.11 -3.26
C PHE A 179 4.27 22.69 -3.46
N THR A 180 4.81 23.34 -2.43
CA THR A 180 6.14 24.01 -2.51
C THR A 180 7.28 23.07 -2.19
N GLY A 181 6.99 21.95 -1.51
CA GLY A 181 7.98 20.96 -1.11
C GLY A 181 8.91 21.39 0.03
N SER A 182 8.69 22.55 0.64
CA SER A 182 9.42 23.01 1.84
C SER A 182 9.06 22.19 3.09
N SER A 183 7.82 21.71 3.15
CA SER A 183 7.34 20.71 4.09
C SER A 183 6.27 19.87 3.40
N PHE A 184 5.86 18.74 3.99
CA PHE A 184 4.82 17.91 3.42
C PHE A 184 3.48 18.66 3.28
N GLY A 185 3.16 19.62 4.15
CA GLY A 185 1.90 20.38 4.13
C GLY A 185 1.96 21.73 3.45
N ASP A 186 3.15 22.19 3.04
CA ASP A 186 3.32 23.56 2.55
C ASP A 186 2.75 23.73 1.13
N THR A 187 1.90 24.74 0.99
CA THR A 187 1.25 25.08 -0.28
C THR A 187 1.39 26.56 -0.61
N ARG A 188 1.35 26.87 -1.91
CA ARG A 188 1.30 28.24 -2.44
C ARG A 188 0.11 28.42 -3.37
N SER A 189 -0.92 29.10 -2.89
CA SER A 189 -2.16 29.42 -3.66
C SER A 189 -2.04 30.63 -4.59
N ALA A 190 -0.86 31.27 -4.65
CA ALA A 190 -0.56 32.39 -5.55
C ALA A 190 0.42 31.97 -6.67
N SER A 191 0.32 30.72 -7.14
CA SER A 191 1.08 30.20 -8.28
C SER A 191 0.24 30.21 -9.56
N ARG A 192 0.94 30.28 -10.69
CA ARG A 192 0.40 30.39 -12.05
C ARG A 192 1.36 29.65 -12.98
N GLY A 193 0.89 29.19 -14.14
CA GLY A 193 1.73 28.56 -15.15
C GLY A 193 1.53 27.05 -15.21
N VAL A 194 2.63 26.28 -15.23
CA VAL A 194 2.59 24.83 -15.38
C VAL A 194 2.72 24.16 -14.02
N ASN A 195 1.86 23.18 -13.76
CA ASN A 195 1.90 22.34 -12.56
C ASN A 195 1.69 20.87 -12.96
N VAL A 196 2.70 20.04 -12.68
CA VAL A 196 2.68 18.58 -12.86
C VAL A 196 2.77 17.96 -11.47
N LEU A 197 1.71 17.32 -11.02
CA LEU A 197 1.58 16.81 -9.65
C LEU A 197 1.18 15.33 -9.65
N ALA A 198 2.02 14.48 -9.08
CA ALA A 198 1.64 13.13 -8.67
C ALA A 198 1.54 13.09 -7.14
N ASN A 199 0.37 12.74 -6.62
CA ASN A 199 0.10 12.69 -5.19
C ASN A 199 -0.50 11.33 -4.82
N SER A 200 0.16 10.62 -3.92
CA SER A 200 -0.33 9.37 -3.32
C SER A 200 -0.53 9.55 -1.83
N ALA A 201 -1.64 9.03 -1.33
CA ALA A 201 -1.85 8.83 0.10
C ALA A 201 -2.43 7.44 0.36
N GLN A 202 -1.85 6.71 1.30
CA GLN A 202 -2.33 5.41 1.69
C GLN A 202 -2.35 5.26 3.20
N SER A 203 -3.45 4.70 3.69
CA SER A 203 -3.60 4.32 5.09
C SER A 203 -4.00 2.86 5.22
N GLY A 204 -3.29 2.10 6.04
CA GLY A 204 -3.58 0.69 6.29
C GLY A 204 -3.88 0.41 7.76
N PHE A 205 -4.94 -0.35 8.02
CA PHE A 205 -5.21 -0.93 9.32
C PHE A 205 -5.33 -2.45 9.20
N THR A 206 -4.58 -3.19 10.02
CA THR A 206 -4.71 -4.65 10.11
C THR A 206 -4.94 -5.08 11.56
N LEU A 207 -5.96 -5.90 11.79
CA LEU A 207 -6.24 -6.51 13.09
C LEU A 207 -6.42 -8.01 12.98
N ASP A 208 -5.49 -8.75 13.57
CA ASP A 208 -5.55 -10.20 13.60
C ASP A 208 -5.63 -10.73 15.02
N VAL A 209 -6.64 -11.55 15.28
CA VAL A 209 -6.87 -12.10 16.62
C VAL A 209 -7.19 -13.58 16.54
N ALA A 210 -6.38 -14.39 17.21
CA ALA A 210 -6.67 -15.80 17.45
C ALA A 210 -6.82 -16.07 18.94
N GLY A 211 -7.89 -16.79 19.29
CA GLY A 211 -8.23 -17.17 20.65
C GLY A 211 -8.55 -18.64 20.74
N SER A 212 -8.08 -19.29 21.80
CA SER A 212 -8.57 -20.61 22.20
C SER A 212 -8.75 -20.74 23.71
N ALA A 213 -9.75 -21.53 24.12
CA ALA A 213 -10.02 -21.83 25.52
C ALA A 213 -10.40 -23.32 25.68
N GLY A 214 -9.80 -24.01 26.66
CA GLY A 214 -10.00 -25.45 26.79
C GLY A 214 -9.17 -26.22 27.82
N GLY A 215 -9.11 -27.53 27.61
CA GLY A 215 -8.11 -28.39 28.23
C GLY A 215 -6.73 -28.14 27.62
N VAL A 216 -6.64 -28.12 26.30
CA VAL A 216 -5.48 -27.70 25.52
C VAL A 216 -5.90 -26.59 24.56
N GLY A 217 -5.19 -25.46 24.59
CA GLY A 217 -5.44 -24.32 23.73
C GLY A 217 -4.28 -24.05 22.78
N VAL A 218 -4.57 -23.83 21.50
CA VAL A 218 -3.60 -23.35 20.51
C VAL A 218 -4.16 -22.11 19.81
N ALA A 219 -3.38 -21.04 19.76
CA ALA A 219 -3.70 -19.83 19.03
C ALA A 219 -2.54 -19.46 18.10
N GLY A 220 -2.82 -19.30 16.81
CA GLY A 220 -1.83 -18.91 15.81
C GLY A 220 -2.29 -17.68 15.04
N VAL A 221 -1.43 -16.69 14.89
CA VAL A 221 -1.69 -15.52 14.06
C VAL A 221 -0.54 -15.31 13.08
N VAL A 222 -0.88 -15.09 11.81
CA VAL A 222 0.06 -14.66 10.77
C VAL A 222 -0.50 -13.44 10.07
N SER A 223 0.21 -12.32 10.17
CA SER A 223 -0.09 -11.06 9.48
C SER A 223 1.03 -10.77 8.48
N LEU A 224 0.66 -10.48 7.23
CA LEU A 224 1.58 -10.04 6.20
C LEU A 224 1.03 -8.80 5.51
N TYR A 225 1.76 -7.68 5.59
CA TYR A 225 1.45 -6.44 4.88
C TYR A 225 2.59 -6.12 3.92
N LEU A 226 2.34 -6.27 2.61
CA LEU A 226 3.21 -5.80 1.55
C LEU A 226 2.63 -4.52 0.93
N MET A 227 3.49 -3.53 0.73
CA MET A 227 3.13 -2.29 0.07
C MET A 227 4.24 -1.89 -0.91
N ASP A 228 3.90 -1.73 -2.19
CA ASP A 228 4.75 -1.10 -3.20
C ASP A 228 4.00 0.10 -3.79
N VAL A 229 4.54 1.30 -3.60
CA VAL A 229 3.96 2.54 -4.11
C VAL A 229 5.00 3.26 -4.93
N THR A 230 4.68 3.49 -6.20
CA THR A 230 5.51 4.27 -7.12
C THR A 230 4.76 5.55 -7.51
N THR A 231 5.28 6.69 -7.05
CA THR A 231 4.75 8.02 -7.37
C THR A 231 5.76 8.80 -8.20
N SER A 232 5.40 9.14 -9.43
CA SER A 232 6.28 9.83 -10.38
C SER A 232 5.62 11.05 -11.02
N ALA A 233 6.30 12.20 -10.95
CA ALA A 233 5.90 13.42 -11.65
C ALA A 233 7.03 13.89 -12.56
N PHE A 234 6.77 14.10 -13.86
CA PHE A 234 7.86 14.51 -14.76
C PHE A 234 7.46 15.30 -15.99
N ILE A 235 8.45 16.03 -16.51
CA ILE A 235 8.43 16.61 -17.86
C ILE A 235 9.39 15.80 -18.73
N GLY A 236 8.85 15.17 -19.78
CA GLY A 236 9.59 14.27 -20.65
C GLY A 236 10.64 14.98 -21.51
N ALA A 237 11.64 14.21 -21.95
CA ALA A 237 12.79 14.74 -22.69
C ALA A 237 12.38 15.46 -23.98
N ASN A 238 13.23 16.40 -24.44
CA ASN A 238 13.01 17.19 -25.66
C ASN A 238 11.73 18.06 -25.64
N SER A 239 11.12 18.29 -24.48
CA SER A 239 9.94 19.14 -24.36
C SER A 239 10.30 20.62 -24.37
N SER A 240 9.35 21.44 -24.81
CA SER A 240 9.45 22.90 -24.83
C SER A 240 8.36 23.51 -23.95
N ILE A 241 8.74 24.11 -22.81
CA ILE A 241 7.81 24.67 -21.84
C ILE A 241 7.91 26.20 -21.85
N ASN A 242 6.81 26.90 -22.13
CA ASN A 242 6.73 28.36 -22.20
C ASN A 242 7.81 28.99 -23.11
N THR A 243 8.13 28.36 -24.25
CA THR A 243 9.15 28.89 -25.19
C THR A 243 8.55 29.75 -26.29
N ALA A 244 7.23 29.61 -26.55
CA ALA A 244 6.52 30.35 -27.59
C ALA A 244 6.70 31.88 -27.42
N GLY A 245 7.10 32.55 -28.51
CA GLY A 245 7.32 34.00 -28.53
C GLY A 245 8.34 34.49 -27.48
N GLY A 246 9.30 33.65 -27.07
CA GLY A 246 10.28 33.97 -26.03
C GLY A 246 9.66 34.20 -24.65
N ASN A 247 8.49 33.63 -24.40
CA ASN A 247 7.71 33.84 -23.18
C ASN A 247 7.39 35.32 -22.89
N ALA A 248 7.33 36.19 -23.90
CA ALA A 248 7.12 37.63 -23.70
C ALA A 248 5.76 37.95 -23.05
N ALA A 249 4.74 37.11 -23.30
CA ALA A 249 3.38 37.29 -22.80
C ALA A 249 3.10 36.61 -21.44
N GLY A 250 4.09 35.94 -20.84
CA GLY A 250 3.94 35.26 -19.55
C GLY A 250 3.74 36.23 -18.39
N ASN A 251 2.89 35.87 -17.44
CA ASN A 251 2.65 36.62 -16.21
C ASN A 251 3.90 36.62 -15.31
N GLY A 252 4.16 37.71 -14.57
CA GLY A 252 5.33 37.81 -13.68
C GLY A 252 5.37 36.80 -12.54
N ALA A 253 4.26 36.14 -12.22
CA ALA A 253 4.16 35.05 -11.25
C ALA A 253 4.03 33.66 -11.90
N GLN A 254 4.36 33.52 -13.20
CA GLN A 254 4.38 32.24 -13.91
C GLN A 254 5.56 31.37 -13.43
N ASP A 255 5.22 30.19 -12.94
CA ASP A 255 6.11 29.15 -12.49
C ASP A 255 6.01 27.90 -13.39
N VAL A 256 6.99 27.02 -13.24
CA VAL A 256 6.93 25.63 -13.71
C VAL A 256 7.19 24.73 -12.51
N VAL A 257 6.20 23.93 -12.13
CA VAL A 257 6.24 23.11 -10.92
C VAL A 257 6.06 21.64 -11.29
N VAL A 258 6.96 20.80 -10.80
CA VAL A 258 6.91 19.35 -10.91
C VAL A 258 7.04 18.75 -9.52
N SER A 259 5.99 18.12 -9.00
CA SER A 259 5.99 17.59 -7.65
C SER A 259 5.45 16.16 -7.58
N ALA A 260 6.21 15.29 -6.91
CA ALA A 260 5.79 13.94 -6.56
C ALA A 260 5.71 13.84 -5.03
N ARG A 261 4.57 13.35 -4.51
CA ARG A 261 4.30 13.29 -3.07
C ARG A 261 3.71 11.96 -2.69
N ASP A 262 4.22 11.37 -1.61
CA ASP A 262 3.76 10.08 -1.11
C ASP A 262 3.58 10.11 0.42
N GLU A 263 2.38 9.82 0.90
CA GLU A 263 2.05 9.68 2.33
C GLU A 263 1.66 8.24 2.66
N THR A 264 2.39 7.61 3.56
CA THR A 264 2.08 6.27 4.07
C THR A 264 1.84 6.28 5.56
N VAL A 265 0.68 5.79 5.99
CA VAL A 265 0.37 5.57 7.41
C VAL A 265 -0.13 4.15 7.62
N THR A 266 0.52 3.36 8.47
CA THR A 266 0.08 2.00 8.76
C THR A 266 -0.06 1.73 10.25
N SER A 267 -1.05 0.93 10.61
CA SER A 267 -1.28 0.48 11.98
C SER A 267 -1.65 -1.00 11.96
N VAL A 268 -0.93 -1.79 12.74
CA VAL A 268 -1.16 -3.23 12.82
C VAL A 268 -1.27 -3.66 14.28
N ALA A 269 -2.25 -4.51 14.56
CA ALA A 269 -2.42 -5.18 15.84
C ALA A 269 -2.63 -6.68 15.60
N ALA A 270 -1.74 -7.50 16.15
CA ALA A 270 -1.82 -8.96 16.05
C ALA A 270 -1.75 -9.60 17.45
N GLY A 271 -2.70 -10.49 17.74
CA GLY A 271 -2.90 -11.03 19.08
C GLY A 271 -3.28 -12.49 19.11
N GLY A 272 -2.49 -13.32 19.78
CA GLY A 272 -2.76 -14.73 20.01
C GLY A 272 -2.97 -15.01 21.50
N ILE A 273 -4.11 -15.58 21.88
CA ILE A 273 -4.40 -15.96 23.27
C ILE A 273 -4.83 -17.43 23.32
N ALA A 274 -4.09 -18.25 24.04
CA ALA A 274 -4.40 -19.67 24.24
C ALA A 274 -4.49 -19.99 25.73
N VAL A 275 -5.70 -20.31 26.21
CA VAL A 275 -5.95 -20.68 27.61
C VAL A 275 -6.29 -22.17 27.70
N GLY A 276 -5.38 -22.97 28.25
CA GLY A 276 -5.57 -24.41 28.43
C GLY A 276 -5.27 -24.88 29.86
N LEU A 277 -6.12 -25.74 30.43
CA LEU A 277 -5.85 -26.36 31.75
C LEU A 277 -4.54 -27.19 31.76
N PHE A 278 -4.25 -27.86 30.64
CA PHE A 278 -3.13 -28.79 30.48
C PHE A 278 -2.01 -28.25 29.58
N GLY A 279 -2.22 -27.11 28.91
CA GLY A 279 -1.23 -26.47 28.06
C GLY A 279 -1.84 -25.43 27.13
N GLY A 280 -1.14 -24.32 26.92
CA GLY A 280 -1.59 -23.20 26.10
C GLY A 280 -0.44 -22.67 25.24
N LEU A 281 -0.56 -22.80 23.93
CA LEU A 281 0.45 -22.35 22.97
C LEU A 281 -0.11 -21.18 22.15
N ALA A 282 0.56 -20.02 22.21
CA ALA A 282 0.21 -18.86 21.40
C ALA A 282 1.40 -18.37 20.59
N GLY A 283 1.29 -18.42 19.27
CA GLY A 283 2.29 -17.90 18.34
C GLY A 283 1.71 -16.78 17.48
N VAL A 284 2.43 -15.67 17.40
CA VAL A 284 2.06 -14.55 16.52
C VAL A 284 3.27 -14.13 15.69
N VAL A 285 3.08 -14.08 14.38
CA VAL A 285 4.05 -13.55 13.42
C VAL A 285 3.40 -12.42 12.65
N ASP A 286 4.04 -11.27 12.64
CA ASP A 286 3.61 -10.09 11.89
C ASP A 286 4.78 -9.53 11.08
N VAL A 287 4.56 -9.37 9.77
CA VAL A 287 5.58 -8.91 8.83
C VAL A 287 5.01 -7.79 7.97
N GLY A 288 5.63 -6.62 8.05
CA GLY A 288 5.34 -5.47 7.21
C GLY A 288 6.53 -5.12 6.31
N VAL A 289 6.32 -5.05 4.99
CA VAL A 289 7.32 -4.58 4.05
C VAL A 289 6.75 -3.45 3.20
N PHE A 290 7.37 -2.27 3.32
CA PHE A 290 6.90 -1.03 2.71
C PHE A 290 7.97 -0.47 1.78
N LYS A 291 7.68 -0.48 0.48
CA LYS A 291 8.49 0.08 -0.58
C LYS A 291 7.75 1.28 -1.16
N ASN A 292 8.37 2.45 -1.07
CA ASN A 292 7.80 3.69 -1.59
C ASN A 292 8.86 4.41 -2.41
N THR A 293 8.59 4.57 -3.69
CA THR A 293 9.44 5.31 -4.61
C THR A 293 8.74 6.60 -4.99
N THR A 294 9.36 7.74 -4.68
CA THR A 294 8.82 9.06 -5.04
C THR A 294 9.85 9.81 -5.86
N ALA A 295 9.54 10.10 -7.12
CA ALA A 295 10.46 10.75 -8.03
C ALA A 295 9.80 11.93 -8.76
N ALA A 296 10.39 13.12 -8.63
CA ALA A 296 10.02 14.28 -9.42
C ALA A 296 11.20 14.68 -10.32
N TYR A 297 11.01 14.82 -11.63
CA TYR A 297 12.12 15.23 -12.48
C TYR A 297 11.74 15.97 -13.76
N ILE A 298 12.69 16.77 -14.24
CA ILE A 298 12.67 17.32 -15.59
C ILE A 298 13.75 16.59 -16.37
N ALA A 299 13.35 15.88 -17.43
CA ALA A 299 14.26 15.06 -18.21
C ALA A 299 15.20 15.89 -19.12
N ASP A 300 16.18 15.23 -19.71
CA ASP A 300 17.21 15.86 -20.55
C ASP A 300 16.63 16.60 -21.76
N ASN A 301 17.36 17.63 -22.20
CA ASN A 301 17.04 18.43 -23.39
C ASN A 301 15.66 19.14 -23.32
N VAL A 302 15.12 19.35 -22.12
CA VAL A 302 13.94 20.21 -21.94
C VAL A 302 14.36 21.67 -22.02
N THR A 303 13.75 22.42 -22.93
CA THR A 303 13.89 23.88 -22.96
C THR A 303 12.69 24.50 -22.26
N LEU A 304 12.89 25.18 -21.13
CA LEU A 304 11.81 25.75 -20.33
C LEU A 304 12.05 27.20 -19.96
N ASN A 305 10.99 27.99 -19.85
CA ASN A 305 11.02 29.32 -19.26
C ASN A 305 9.97 29.43 -18.14
N ALA A 306 10.37 29.99 -17.01
CA ALA A 306 9.47 30.50 -15.99
C ALA A 306 9.78 31.99 -15.77
N LYS A 307 8.76 32.81 -15.46
CA LYS A 307 9.01 34.23 -15.12
C LYS A 307 9.44 34.40 -13.67
N ARG A 308 9.02 33.48 -12.80
CA ARG A 308 9.34 33.50 -11.38
C ARG A 308 10.18 32.27 -11.00
N ASP A 309 9.55 31.12 -10.77
CA ASP A 309 10.26 29.95 -10.24
C ASP A 309 10.15 28.70 -11.13
N VAL A 310 11.19 27.87 -11.08
CA VAL A 310 11.14 26.47 -11.50
C VAL A 310 11.33 25.63 -10.26
N LEU A 311 10.34 24.79 -9.93
CA LEU A 311 10.34 23.96 -8.72
C LEU A 311 10.21 22.49 -9.11
N VAL A 312 11.15 21.67 -8.67
CA VAL A 312 11.10 20.21 -8.78
C VAL A 312 11.24 19.62 -7.38
N SER A 313 10.29 18.79 -6.96
CA SER A 313 10.22 18.35 -5.57
C SER A 313 9.62 16.95 -5.40
N GLY A 314 10.40 16.04 -4.81
CA GLY A 314 9.96 14.72 -4.37
C GLY A 314 9.87 14.68 -2.85
N LEU A 315 8.71 14.35 -2.29
CA LEU A 315 8.49 14.25 -0.85
C LEU A 315 7.84 12.91 -0.49
N ALA A 316 8.42 12.21 0.47
CA ALA A 316 7.79 11.05 1.10
C ALA A 316 7.64 11.30 2.60
N ASN A 317 6.48 10.95 3.16
CA ASN A 317 6.23 10.91 4.59
C ASN A 317 5.70 9.52 4.97
N LYS A 318 6.33 8.89 5.97
CA LYS A 318 6.00 7.53 6.41
C LYS A 318 5.84 7.49 7.91
N ALA A 319 4.73 6.92 8.38
CA ALA A 319 4.46 6.64 9.78
C ALA A 319 3.89 5.23 9.92
N GLY A 320 4.28 4.53 10.99
CA GLY A 320 3.89 3.15 11.19
C GLY A 320 3.98 2.71 12.64
N GLU A 321 2.98 1.96 13.11
CA GLU A 321 2.94 1.38 14.45
C GLU A 321 2.51 -0.09 14.39
N ALA A 322 3.12 -0.92 15.23
CA ALA A 322 2.86 -2.36 15.28
C ALA A 322 2.78 -2.86 16.72
N TYR A 323 1.74 -3.64 17.01
CA TYR A 323 1.50 -4.24 18.32
C TYR A 323 1.30 -5.75 18.17
N VAL A 324 2.25 -6.54 18.68
CA VAL A 324 2.22 -8.00 18.62
C VAL A 324 2.21 -8.60 20.02
N ILE A 325 1.19 -9.39 20.34
CA ILE A 325 1.01 -9.99 21.67
C ILE A 325 0.68 -11.48 21.56
N GLY A 326 1.56 -12.33 22.09
CA GLY A 326 1.26 -13.74 22.35
C GLY A 326 1.05 -13.99 23.85
N ALA A 327 -0.01 -14.69 24.23
CA ALA A 327 -0.27 -15.11 25.60
C ALA A 327 -0.73 -16.57 25.67
N GLY A 328 0.09 -17.43 26.28
CA GLY A 328 -0.20 -18.84 26.52
C GLY A 328 -0.36 -19.12 28.01
N GLY A 329 -1.44 -19.80 28.40
CA GLY A 329 -1.73 -20.17 29.80
C GLY A 329 -1.99 -21.67 29.94
N GLY A 330 -1.41 -22.28 30.98
CA GLY A 330 -1.56 -23.70 31.33
C GLY A 330 -0.36 -24.26 32.11
N LEU A 331 -0.39 -25.55 32.45
CA LEU A 331 0.73 -26.23 33.13
C LEU A 331 2.04 -26.16 32.31
N VAL A 332 1.93 -26.13 30.98
CA VAL A 332 2.99 -25.84 30.02
C VAL A 332 2.49 -24.75 29.05
N GLY A 333 2.76 -23.49 29.39
CA GLY A 333 2.38 -22.33 28.58
C GLY A 333 3.57 -21.75 27.83
N LEU A 334 3.50 -21.66 26.50
CA LEU A 334 4.51 -20.99 25.68
C LEU A 334 3.84 -19.91 24.84
N ALA A 335 4.46 -18.73 24.81
CA ALA A 335 4.01 -17.60 24.03
C ALA A 335 5.18 -16.96 23.28
N ALA A 336 4.99 -16.67 22.00
CA ALA A 336 5.97 -15.95 21.19
C ALA A 336 5.24 -14.93 20.30
N GLY A 337 5.79 -13.72 20.22
CA GLY A 337 5.33 -12.65 19.34
C GLY A 337 6.51 -12.08 18.59
N ILE A 338 6.45 -12.09 17.26
CA ILE A 338 7.51 -11.61 16.37
C ILE A 338 6.91 -10.54 15.46
N ALA A 339 7.54 -9.37 15.42
CA ALA A 339 7.18 -8.26 14.54
C ALA A 339 8.40 -7.85 13.71
N ILE A 340 8.29 -7.85 12.38
CA ILE A 340 9.35 -7.39 11.47
C ILE A 340 8.79 -6.29 10.58
N TYR A 341 9.41 -5.12 10.59
CA TYR A 341 8.99 -3.97 9.80
C TYR A 341 10.15 -3.37 9.02
N ASN A 342 9.99 -3.24 7.70
CA ASN A 342 10.93 -2.52 6.85
C ASN A 342 10.25 -1.38 6.07
N TYR A 343 10.80 -0.17 6.19
CA TYR A 343 10.31 1.06 5.56
C TYR A 343 11.21 1.63 4.45
N GLY A 344 11.96 0.79 3.74
CA GLY A 344 12.50 1.16 2.42
C GLY A 344 13.98 0.87 2.17
N ASP A 345 14.72 0.29 3.11
CA ASP A 345 16.12 -0.08 2.87
C ASP A 345 16.31 -1.45 2.20
N GLY A 346 15.20 -2.11 1.81
CA GLY A 346 15.22 -3.48 1.32
C GLY A 346 15.60 -4.47 2.44
N VAL A 347 15.00 -5.66 2.45
CA VAL A 347 15.44 -6.72 3.36
C VAL A 347 16.32 -7.65 2.54
N ALA A 348 17.61 -7.32 2.41
CA ALA A 348 18.58 -8.24 1.83
C ALA A 348 19.16 -9.11 2.95
N PRO A 349 19.25 -10.44 2.79
CA PRO A 349 20.04 -11.29 3.69
C PRO A 349 21.48 -10.74 3.78
N GLY A 350 21.97 -10.39 4.98
CA GLY A 350 23.26 -9.75 5.19
C GLY A 350 23.33 -8.22 4.99
N GLY A 351 22.19 -7.53 4.84
CA GLY A 351 22.10 -6.07 4.70
C GLY A 351 22.14 -5.30 6.04
N GLU A 352 22.06 -3.97 6.00
CA GLU A 352 22.12 -3.10 7.20
C GLU A 352 21.00 -3.41 8.22
N ALA A 353 19.83 -3.86 7.74
CA ALA A 353 18.74 -4.35 8.58
C ALA A 353 19.09 -5.63 9.36
N ASP A 354 19.90 -6.53 8.78
CA ASP A 354 20.38 -7.77 9.44
C ASP A 354 21.35 -7.44 10.59
N LYS A 355 22.14 -6.36 10.43
CA LYS A 355 23.02 -5.83 11.48
C LYS A 355 22.23 -5.20 12.62
N ASN A 356 21.20 -4.41 12.33
CA ASN A 356 20.34 -3.81 13.34
C ASN A 356 19.47 -4.85 14.09
N ILE A 357 19.05 -5.93 13.42
CA ILE A 357 18.37 -7.09 14.04
C ILE A 357 19.34 -7.83 14.99
N GLY A 358 20.59 -8.00 14.57
CA GLY A 358 21.65 -8.56 15.43
C GLY A 358 21.94 -7.68 16.65
N GLU A 359 21.98 -6.36 16.48
CA GLU A 359 22.25 -5.39 17.57
C GLU A 359 21.09 -5.22 18.56
N ALA A 360 19.84 -5.51 18.14
CA ALA A 360 18.66 -5.51 19.02
C ALA A 360 18.54 -6.78 19.89
N SER A 361 19.40 -7.79 19.65
CA SER A 361 19.54 -8.98 20.49
C SER A 361 20.70 -8.81 21.46
N GLU A 362 20.49 -8.97 22.77
CA GLU A 362 21.56 -8.90 23.78
C GLU A 362 22.72 -9.90 23.53
N ASP A 363 22.56 -10.88 22.62
CA ASP A 363 23.53 -11.93 22.25
C ASP A 363 23.88 -11.97 20.74
N GLY A 364 23.34 -11.08 19.89
CA GLY A 364 23.71 -11.04 18.46
C GLY A 364 23.27 -12.23 17.60
N THR A 365 22.38 -13.09 18.12
CA THR A 365 21.96 -14.36 17.48
C THR A 365 20.78 -14.26 16.52
N LEU A 366 20.11 -13.10 16.46
CA LEU A 366 18.96 -12.86 15.59
C LEU A 366 19.44 -12.32 14.23
N SER A 367 18.99 -12.93 13.15
CA SER A 367 19.17 -12.51 11.76
C SER A 367 17.84 -12.67 11.01
N PHE A 368 17.69 -12.02 9.87
CA PHE A 368 16.51 -12.20 9.01
C PHE A 368 16.30 -13.69 8.64
N ALA A 369 17.40 -14.43 8.45
CA ALA A 369 17.38 -15.88 8.20
C ALA A 369 16.96 -16.71 9.44
N SER A 370 17.30 -16.27 10.66
CA SER A 370 16.88 -16.97 11.88
C SER A 370 15.44 -16.65 12.28
N ILE A 371 14.93 -15.46 11.93
CA ILE A 371 13.53 -15.09 12.18
C ILE A 371 12.61 -15.73 11.14
N THR A 372 12.97 -15.70 9.85
CA THR A 372 12.23 -16.44 8.81
C THR A 372 12.35 -17.95 9.01
N GLY A 373 13.51 -18.45 9.43
CA GLY A 373 13.71 -19.83 9.87
C GLY A 373 12.86 -20.21 11.09
N GLY A 374 12.86 -19.40 12.15
CA GLY A 374 12.04 -19.62 13.34
C GLY A 374 10.54 -19.49 13.10
N ALA A 375 10.11 -18.57 12.23
CA ALA A 375 8.73 -18.44 11.78
C ALA A 375 8.31 -19.61 10.89
N GLN A 376 9.20 -20.11 10.02
CA GLN A 376 8.99 -21.32 9.22
C GLN A 376 8.94 -22.58 10.12
N ASP A 377 9.79 -22.66 11.14
CA ASP A 377 9.83 -23.74 12.13
C ASP A 377 8.58 -23.72 13.03
N GLN A 378 8.08 -22.54 13.41
CA GLN A 378 6.79 -22.40 14.13
C GLN A 378 5.59 -22.67 13.23
N ALA A 379 5.61 -22.22 11.98
CA ALA A 379 4.57 -22.51 10.99
C ALA A 379 4.51 -24.01 10.66
N ASN A 380 5.65 -24.70 10.65
CA ASN A 380 5.76 -26.13 10.43
C ASN A 380 5.73 -26.97 11.73
N ASN A 381 5.60 -26.34 12.90
CA ASN A 381 5.71 -27.05 14.18
C ASN A 381 4.59 -28.12 14.30
N GLY A 382 5.02 -29.38 14.28
CA GLY A 382 4.18 -30.57 14.31
C GLY A 382 3.82 -31.06 15.71
N GLU A 383 4.28 -30.40 16.76
CA GLU A 383 4.11 -30.85 18.15
C GLU A 383 2.63 -31.06 18.54
N VAL A 384 1.74 -30.17 18.06
CA VAL A 384 0.28 -30.33 18.24
C VAL A 384 -0.26 -31.50 17.42
N ASN A 385 0.29 -31.77 16.24
CA ASN A 385 -0.11 -32.91 15.42
C ASN A 385 0.37 -34.24 16.02
N ASP A 386 1.54 -34.25 16.66
CA ASP A 386 2.08 -35.40 17.37
C ASP A 386 1.26 -35.71 18.62
N MET A 387 0.85 -34.68 19.38
CA MET A 387 -0.07 -34.85 20.51
C MET A 387 -1.47 -35.33 20.10
N LEU A 388 -1.96 -34.91 18.92
CA LEU A 388 -3.27 -35.31 18.40
C LEU A 388 -3.24 -36.65 17.66
N ALA A 389 -2.07 -37.12 17.24
CA ALA A 389 -1.85 -38.46 16.70
C ALA A 389 -2.08 -39.56 17.77
N GLU A 390 -1.90 -39.23 19.04
CA GLU A 390 -2.20 -40.09 20.20
C GLU A 390 -3.70 -40.12 20.56
N SER A 391 -4.55 -39.33 19.87
CA SER A 391 -5.98 -39.30 20.13
C SER A 391 -6.68 -40.62 19.71
N ASP A 392 -7.53 -41.15 20.59
CA ASP A 392 -8.36 -42.33 20.33
C ASP A 392 -9.43 -42.08 19.24
N ASP A 393 -9.71 -40.82 18.89
CA ASP A 393 -10.69 -40.45 17.86
C ASP A 393 -10.04 -40.34 16.47
N ALA A 394 -10.43 -41.23 15.56
CA ALA A 394 -9.92 -41.27 14.19
C ALA A 394 -10.13 -39.95 13.41
N ARG A 395 -11.15 -39.16 13.72
CA ARG A 395 -11.43 -37.89 13.04
C ARG A 395 -10.47 -36.79 13.47
N VAL A 396 -10.06 -36.79 14.73
CA VAL A 396 -9.09 -35.85 15.29
C VAL A 396 -7.73 -36.03 14.62
N ARG A 397 -7.32 -37.28 14.42
CA ARG A 397 -6.10 -37.63 13.68
C ARG A 397 -6.15 -37.15 12.22
N THR A 398 -7.27 -37.36 11.51
CA THR A 398 -7.41 -36.94 10.09
C THR A 398 -7.37 -35.41 9.90
N VAL A 399 -8.06 -34.67 10.78
CA VAL A 399 -8.09 -33.20 10.69
C VAL A 399 -6.73 -32.61 11.06
N SER A 400 -6.05 -33.21 12.04
CA SER A 400 -4.68 -32.85 12.42
C SER A 400 -3.70 -33.03 11.25
N GLN A 401 -3.76 -34.18 10.55
CA GLN A 401 -2.92 -34.44 9.37
C GLN A 401 -3.16 -33.43 8.24
N THR A 402 -4.43 -33.12 7.95
CA THR A 402 -4.79 -32.19 6.87
C THR A 402 -4.35 -30.75 7.16
N ALA A 403 -4.35 -30.34 8.44
CA ALA A 403 -3.82 -29.06 8.87
C ALA A 403 -2.28 -29.01 8.76
N GLN A 404 -1.59 -30.10 9.06
CA GLN A 404 -0.14 -30.24 8.86
C GLN A 404 0.24 -30.07 7.37
N ASP A 405 -0.50 -30.72 6.47
CA ASP A 405 -0.22 -30.68 5.04
C ASP A 405 -0.39 -29.27 4.42
N ARG A 406 -1.38 -28.50 4.89
CA ARG A 406 -1.57 -27.11 4.46
C ARG A 406 -0.51 -26.15 5.02
N ARG A 407 -0.02 -26.41 6.22
CA ARG A 407 1.07 -25.63 6.84
C ARG A 407 2.39 -25.83 6.10
N ASN A 408 2.72 -27.06 5.71
CA ASN A 408 3.93 -27.40 4.97
C ASN A 408 4.01 -26.76 3.57
N GLN A 409 2.92 -26.19 3.05
CA GLN A 409 2.89 -25.49 1.76
C GLN A 409 3.20 -23.98 1.87
N ILE A 410 3.34 -23.45 3.09
CA ILE A 410 3.63 -22.04 3.33
C ILE A 410 5.15 -21.85 3.27
N ASP A 411 5.65 -21.19 2.22
CA ASP A 411 7.07 -20.82 2.04
C ASP A 411 7.24 -19.31 2.24
N ILE A 412 7.59 -18.92 3.47
CA ILE A 412 7.73 -17.51 3.88
C ILE A 412 9.02 -16.89 3.31
N ALA A 413 10.06 -17.70 3.08
CA ALA A 413 11.35 -17.24 2.57
C ALA A 413 11.28 -16.81 1.10
N SER A 414 10.54 -17.56 0.27
CA SER A 414 10.33 -17.25 -1.15
C SER A 414 9.60 -15.92 -1.36
N ALA A 415 8.56 -15.64 -0.57
CA ALA A 415 7.77 -14.41 -0.64
C ALA A 415 8.60 -13.16 -0.28
N ALA A 416 9.52 -13.27 0.68
CA ALA A 416 10.38 -12.17 1.11
C ALA A 416 11.50 -11.82 0.10
N SER A 417 12.00 -12.82 -0.65
CA SER A 417 13.13 -12.65 -1.58
C SER A 417 12.84 -11.78 -2.83
N ASN A 418 11.56 -11.55 -3.17
CA ASN A 418 11.17 -10.75 -4.33
C ASN A 418 11.23 -9.22 -4.11
N LEU A 419 11.58 -8.75 -2.90
CA LEU A 419 11.51 -7.33 -2.51
C LEU A 419 12.87 -6.60 -2.47
N ALA A 420 13.85 -7.05 -3.25
CA ALA A 420 15.23 -6.56 -3.23
C ALA A 420 15.54 -5.31 -4.09
N ILE A 421 14.58 -4.41 -4.35
CA ILE A 421 14.82 -3.16 -5.11
C ILE A 421 14.77 -1.94 -4.17
N PRO A 422 15.78 -1.03 -4.15
CA PRO A 422 15.80 0.08 -3.20
C PRO A 422 14.63 1.05 -3.39
N ALA A 423 13.97 1.42 -2.29
CA ALA A 423 13.04 2.54 -2.24
C ALA A 423 13.82 3.87 -2.18
N GLY A 424 13.23 4.98 -2.63
CA GLY A 424 13.94 6.26 -2.59
C GLY A 424 13.06 7.46 -2.92
N THR A 425 13.41 8.61 -2.36
CA THR A 425 12.82 9.91 -2.72
C THR A 425 13.86 10.72 -3.49
N SER A 426 13.51 11.21 -4.67
CA SER A 426 14.42 11.99 -5.51
C SER A 426 13.74 13.17 -6.20
N ALA A 427 14.52 14.22 -6.41
CA ALA A 427 14.18 15.35 -7.25
C ALA A 427 15.38 15.69 -8.14
N SER A 428 15.19 15.76 -9.46
CA SER A 428 16.31 16.04 -10.38
C SER A 428 15.92 16.89 -11.60
N ILE A 429 16.90 17.57 -12.16
CA ILE A 429 16.81 18.31 -13.42
C ILE A 429 18.00 17.83 -14.27
N GLY A 430 17.70 17.27 -15.44
CA GLY A 430 18.68 16.75 -16.41
C GLY A 430 19.20 17.79 -17.39
#